data_AF-A0A920B336-F1
#
_entry.id   AF-A0A920B336-F1
#
_cell.length_a   1.000
_cell.length_b   1.000
_cell.length_c   1.000
_cell.angle_alpha   90.00
_cell.angle_beta   90.00
_cell.angle_gamma   90.00
#
_symmetry.space_group_name_H-M   'P 1'
#
loop_
_entity.id
_entity.type
_entity.pdbx_description
1 polymer ?
#
loop_
_entity_poly.entity_id
_entity_poly.type
_entity_poly.pdbx_seq_one_letter_code
_entity_poly.pdbx_strand_id
1 'polypeptide(L)'
;MNKKTIPSEQDQFNSIKKTLMHLKGKPLTIRTLDVGNDKKVPSIEKYLTKSPNPALGLRAIRLTLAFPKIFKRQITAILRASSYGI
;
A
#
# COMPACT_ATOMS: atom_id res chain seq x y z
N MET A 1 5.62 7.98 7.77
CA MET A 1 4.44 7.08 7.79
C MET A 1 3.36 7.74 8.66
N ASN A 2 3.01 8.99 8.33
CA ASN A 2 2.44 9.95 9.31
C ASN A 2 1.07 10.49 8.88
N LYS A 3 0.47 9.93 7.83
CA LYS A 3 -0.87 10.34 7.40
C LYS A 3 -1.91 9.73 8.32
N LYS A 4 -2.80 10.57 8.87
CA LYS A 4 -3.93 10.18 9.71
C LYS A 4 -4.97 9.35 8.94
N THR A 5 -4.97 9.44 7.61
CA THR A 5 -5.91 8.75 6.71
C THR A 5 -5.19 7.86 5.71
N ILE A 6 -5.87 6.80 5.25
CA ILE A 6 -5.36 5.93 4.19
C ILE A 6 -5.26 6.78 2.91
N PRO A 7 -4.11 6.77 2.21
CA PRO A 7 -3.95 7.53 0.99
C PRO A 7 -4.99 7.12 -0.06
N SER A 8 -5.54 8.11 -0.76
CA SER A 8 -6.45 7.86 -1.87
C SER A 8 -5.73 7.13 -3.02
N GLU A 9 -6.48 6.57 -3.95
CA GLU A 9 -5.91 6.03 -5.18
C GLU A 9 -5.09 7.10 -5.93
N GLN A 10 -5.61 8.33 -6.02
CA GLN A 10 -4.94 9.44 -6.71
C GLN A 10 -3.62 9.83 -6.03
N ASP A 11 -3.58 9.86 -4.69
CA ASP A 11 -2.33 10.09 -3.94
C ASP A 11 -1.27 9.03 -4.26
N GLN A 12 -1.68 7.75 -4.27
CA GLN A 12 -0.80 6.63 -4.55
C GLN A 12 -0.31 6.68 -6.00
N PHE A 13 -1.21 6.93 -6.96
CA PHE A 13 -0.88 7.08 -8.37
C PHE A 13 0.15 8.19 -8.58
N ASN A 14 -0.09 9.38 -8.02
CA ASN A 14 0.83 10.51 -8.16
C ASN A 14 2.22 10.20 -7.60
N SER A 15 2.28 9.51 -6.45
CA SER A 15 3.54 9.09 -5.86
C SER A 15 4.30 8.10 -6.74
N ILE A 16 3.61 7.08 -7.26
CA ILE A 16 4.25 6.03 -8.09
C ILE A 16 4.69 6.61 -9.44
N LYS A 17 3.82 7.39 -10.10
CA LYS A 17 4.13 8.09 -11.36
C LYS A 17 5.38 8.96 -11.20
N LYS A 18 5.46 9.73 -10.11
CA LYS A 18 6.64 10.56 -9.83
C LYS A 18 7.89 9.70 -9.76
N THR A 19 7.88 8.59 -9.02
CA THR A 19 9.04 7.69 -8.94
C THR A 19 9.43 7.13 -10.31
N LEU A 20 8.46 6.63 -11.10
CA LEU A 20 8.71 6.10 -12.44
C LEU A 20 9.39 7.11 -13.36
N MET A 21 8.92 8.36 -13.39
CA MET A 21 9.54 9.42 -14.20
C MET A 21 11.01 9.70 -13.83
N HIS A 22 11.41 9.48 -12.57
CA HIS A 22 12.80 9.66 -12.15
C HIS A 22 13.69 8.48 -12.54
N LEU A 23 13.10 7.30 -12.78
CA LEU A 23 13.84 6.06 -13.06
C LEU A 23 14.27 5.95 -14.53
N LYS A 24 13.76 6.79 -15.44
CA LYS A 24 14.18 6.87 -16.85
C LYS A 24 14.24 5.50 -17.53
N GLY A 25 13.12 4.78 -17.55
CA GLY A 25 13.01 3.45 -18.15
C GLY A 25 13.56 2.29 -17.31
N LYS A 26 14.17 2.54 -16.15
CA LYS A 26 14.58 1.45 -15.23
C LYS A 26 13.37 0.82 -14.55
N PRO A 27 13.38 -0.51 -14.32
CA PRO A 27 12.26 -1.21 -13.69
C PRO A 27 12.04 -0.75 -12.25
N LEU A 28 10.76 -0.65 -11.86
CA LEU A 28 10.33 -0.37 -10.50
C LEU A 28 9.57 -1.57 -9.94
N THR A 29 10.11 -2.21 -8.90
CA THR A 29 9.39 -3.26 -8.16
C THR A 29 8.61 -2.63 -7.02
N ILE A 30 7.29 -2.77 -7.03
CA ILE A 30 6.40 -2.21 -5.99
C ILE A 30 5.91 -3.35 -5.10
N ARG A 31 6.26 -3.29 -3.81
CA ARG A 31 5.65 -4.16 -2.80
C ARG A 31 4.30 -3.56 -2.36
N THR A 32 3.24 -4.36 -2.43
CA THR A 32 1.92 -3.99 -1.92
C THR A 32 1.96 -3.78 -0.40
N LEU A 33 0.88 -3.26 0.17
CA LEU A 33 0.80 -2.94 1.60
C LEU A 33 1.23 -4.13 2.48
N ASP A 34 2.33 -3.95 3.21
CA ASP A 34 2.86 -4.91 4.18
C ASP A 34 2.88 -4.24 5.56
N VAL A 35 1.72 -4.29 6.22
CA VAL A 35 1.51 -3.78 7.58
C VAL A 35 0.89 -4.89 8.42
N GLY A 36 1.34 -4.99 9.67
CA GLY A 36 0.76 -5.82 10.72
C GLY A 36 0.65 -5.04 12.02
N ASN A 37 0.23 -5.71 13.08
CA ASN A 37 0.01 -5.12 14.41
C ASN A 37 1.29 -4.67 15.13
N ASP A 38 2.46 -4.99 14.58
CA ASP A 38 3.78 -4.53 15.01
C ASP A 38 4.08 -3.08 14.59
N LYS A 39 3.38 -2.54 13.59
CA LYS A 39 3.63 -1.20 13.05
C LYS A 39 2.55 -0.22 13.50
N LYS A 40 2.95 0.87 14.17
CA LYS A 40 2.06 1.99 14.49
C LYS A 40 1.74 2.78 13.22
N VAL A 41 0.65 2.44 12.56
CA VAL A 41 0.14 3.13 11.36
C VAL A 41 -1.27 3.66 11.66
N PRO A 42 -1.42 4.92 12.09
CA PRO A 42 -2.71 5.46 12.55
C PRO A 42 -3.85 5.31 11.53
N SER A 43 -3.53 5.40 10.25
CA SER A 43 -4.51 5.25 9.17
C SER A 43 -5.06 3.83 8.99
N ILE A 44 -4.33 2.80 9.46
CA ILE A 44 -4.68 1.39 9.28
C ILE A 44 -5.06 0.71 10.61
N GLU A 45 -4.72 1.32 11.76
CA GLU A 45 -4.90 0.74 13.11
C GLU A 45 -6.30 0.17 13.35
N LYS A 46 -7.36 0.82 12.88
CA LYS A 46 -8.75 0.33 13.01
C LYS A 46 -9.05 -1.00 12.29
N TYR A 47 -8.21 -1.42 11.36
CA TYR A 47 -8.33 -2.69 10.64
C TYR A 47 -7.46 -3.80 11.23
N LEU A 48 -6.64 -3.48 12.24
CA LEU A 48 -5.75 -4.42 12.87
C LEU A 48 -6.41 -4.96 14.14
N THR A 49 -6.52 -6.28 14.24
CA THR A 49 -6.94 -6.95 15.46
C THR A 49 -5.70 -7.23 16.31
N LYS A 50 -5.80 -7.05 17.64
CA LYS A 50 -4.75 -7.48 18.56
C LYS A 50 -4.53 -8.99 18.40
N SER A 51 -3.31 -9.37 18.06
CA SER A 51 -2.88 -10.77 17.96
C SER A 51 -1.80 -11.02 19.01
N PRO A 52 -1.85 -12.17 19.73
CA PRO A 52 -0.78 -12.57 20.66
C PRO A 52 0.55 -12.78 19.91
N ASN A 53 0.49 -13.13 18.62
CA ASN A 53 1.65 -13.17 17.74
C ASN A 53 1.38 -12.31 16.48
N PRO A 54 1.92 -11.08 16.40
CA PRO A 54 1.77 -10.21 15.25
C PRO A 54 2.29 -10.81 13.94
N ALA A 55 3.34 -11.64 13.99
CA ALA A 55 3.92 -12.25 12.80
C ALA A 55 2.98 -13.27 12.15
N LEU A 56 2.18 -13.97 12.96
CA LEU A 56 1.21 -14.96 12.51
C LEU A 56 -0.21 -14.39 12.33
N GLY A 57 -0.42 -13.11 12.62
CA GLY A 57 -1.74 -12.47 12.60
C GLY A 57 -2.24 -12.01 11.21
N LEU A 58 -3.27 -11.17 11.25
CA LEU A 58 -3.83 -10.49 10.08
C LEU A 58 -2.90 -9.36 9.63
N ARG A 59 -2.10 -9.61 8.60
CA ARG A 59 -1.08 -8.70 8.09
C ARG A 59 -0.92 -8.78 6.58
N ALA A 60 -0.27 -7.78 6.01
CA ALA A 60 0.15 -7.74 4.60
C ALA A 60 -0.98 -8.16 3.64
N ILE A 61 -0.72 -9.15 2.78
CA ILE A 61 -1.72 -9.65 1.83
C ILE A 61 -2.99 -10.15 2.51
N ARG A 62 -2.89 -10.81 3.67
CA ARG A 62 -4.06 -11.31 4.43
C ARG A 62 -4.97 -10.16 4.86
N LEU A 63 -4.37 -9.06 5.33
CA LEU A 63 -5.09 -7.84 5.68
C LEU A 63 -5.80 -7.24 4.46
N THR A 64 -5.11 -7.11 3.33
CA THR A 64 -5.70 -6.51 2.13
C THR A 64 -6.76 -7.39 1.47
N LEU A 65 -6.71 -8.71 1.65
CA LEU A 65 -7.76 -9.63 1.23
C LEU A 65 -8.98 -9.57 2.16
N ALA A 66 -8.79 -9.39 3.48
CA ALA A 66 -9.88 -9.16 4.42
C ALA A 66 -10.57 -7.79 4.22
N PHE A 67 -9.82 -6.79 3.72
CA PHE A 67 -10.35 -5.46 3.41
C PHE A 67 -10.08 -5.06 1.95
N PRO A 68 -10.81 -5.64 0.96
CA PRO A 68 -10.49 -5.52 -0.47
C PRO A 68 -10.46 -4.10 -1.01
N LYS A 69 -11.19 -3.16 -0.40
CA LYS A 69 -11.18 -1.74 -0.80
C LYS A 69 -9.78 -1.12 -0.68
N ILE A 70 -8.99 -1.54 0.30
CA ILE A 70 -7.59 -1.08 0.48
C ILE A 70 -6.74 -1.61 -0.68
N PHE A 71 -6.87 -2.91 -0.98
CA PHE A 71 -6.13 -3.56 -2.05
C PHE A 71 -6.45 -2.97 -3.42
N LYS A 72 -7.75 -2.86 -3.74
CA LYS A 72 -8.23 -2.35 -5.02
C LYS A 72 -7.68 -0.95 -5.30
N ARG A 73 -7.72 -0.04 -4.33
CA ARG A 73 -7.14 1.32 -4.47
C ARG A 73 -5.65 1.27 -4.81
N GLN A 74 -4.89 0.41 -4.15
CA GLN A 74 -3.45 0.30 -4.40
C GLN A 74 -3.16 -0.30 -5.79
N ILE A 75 -3.84 -1.38 -6.16
CA ILE A 75 -3.65 -2.03 -7.46
C ILE A 75 -4.09 -1.12 -8.61
N THR A 76 -5.23 -0.44 -8.50
CA THR A 76 -5.67 0.52 -9.53
C THR A 76 -4.66 1.65 -9.72
N ALA A 77 -4.10 2.19 -8.63
CA ALA A 77 -3.05 3.21 -8.71
C ALA A 77 -1.77 2.70 -9.40
N ILE A 78 -1.32 1.49 -9.08
CA ILE A 78 -0.14 0.86 -9.69
C ILE A 78 -0.37 0.65 -11.20
N LEU A 79 -1.51 0.07 -11.57
CA LEU A 79 -1.84 -0.20 -12.97
C LEU A 79 -1.95 1.10 -13.78
N ARG A 80 -2.60 2.13 -13.25
CA ARG A 80 -2.66 3.46 -13.90
C ARG A 80 -1.27 4.08 -14.08
N ALA A 81 -0.38 3.92 -13.11
CA ALA A 81 0.97 4.49 -13.18
C ALA A 81 1.90 3.73 -14.14
N SER A 82 1.62 2.47 -14.45
CA SER A 82 2.48 1.61 -15.28
C SER A 82 2.78 2.18 -16.68
N SER A 83 1.88 3.00 -17.23
CA SER A 83 2.06 3.66 -18.53
C SER A 83 3.08 4.81 -18.53
N TYR A 84 3.66 5.17 -17.38
CA TYR A 84 4.59 6.30 -17.22
C TYR A 84 6.04 5.89 -16.95
N GLY A 85 6.35 4.59 -17.00
CA GLY A 85 7.70 4.05 -16.81
C GLY A 85 8.51 3.86 -18.10
N ILE A 86 8.12 4.53 -19.18
CA ILE A 86 8.75 4.46 -20.52
C ILE A 86 10.05 5.28 -20.53
#